data_AF-A0A4U6X1A0-F1
#
_entry.id   AF-A0A4U6X1A0-F1
#
_cell.length_a   1.000
_cell.length_b   1.000
_cell.length_c   1.000
_cell.angle_alpha   90.00
_cell.angle_beta   90.00
_cell.angle_gamma   90.00
#
_symmetry.space_group_name_H-M   'P 1'
#
loop_
_entity.id
_entity.type
_entity.pdbx_description
1 polymer ?
#
loop_
_entity_poly.entity_id
_entity_poly.type
_entity_poly.pdbx_seq_one_letter_code
_entity_poly.pdbx_strand_id
1 'polypeptide(L)'
;MASRQSLSPQALSRRPMTEEQAAVCRSFSSYTCYRHELIDINELLVQQKVPSQTDFNGVLDYTNLVIPAIRGLAHRDDIIVVAVLGVKGATLPEDVAVPANTRVVDFIPYDALLRFADVWVLNAGYGGFMHGVINGVPMVLGGDTEDKPEVAMRGQWAGVAHNLKTGNPTPQQVARGVEEVLSNDRYKKRVLEIKKESEDLKALDVVEKHIWEYADAA
;
A
#
# COMPACT_ATOMS: atom_id res chain seq x y z
N MET A 1 -42.35 -10.11 1.55
CA MET A 1 -41.75 -9.45 2.73
C MET A 1 -41.21 -10.53 3.65
N ALA A 2 -39.91 -10.80 3.59
CA ALA A 2 -39.22 -11.71 4.51
C ALA A 2 -38.11 -10.92 5.20
N SER A 3 -38.13 -10.96 6.53
CA SER A 3 -37.35 -10.15 7.46
C SER A 3 -35.85 -10.42 7.37
N ARG A 4 -35.05 -9.34 7.32
CA ARG A 4 -33.60 -9.37 7.51
C ARG A 4 -33.29 -9.87 8.93
N GLN A 5 -32.64 -11.01 9.05
CA GLN A 5 -31.99 -11.43 10.29
C GLN A 5 -30.66 -10.69 10.40
N SER A 6 -30.52 -9.89 11.44
CA SER A 6 -29.29 -9.25 11.88
C SER A 6 -28.29 -10.32 12.34
N LEU A 7 -27.13 -10.41 11.70
CA LEU A 7 -26.01 -11.22 12.19
C LEU A 7 -25.35 -10.51 13.38
N SER A 8 -25.17 -11.24 14.49
CA SER A 8 -24.57 -10.78 15.74
C SER A 8 -23.02 -10.73 15.67
N PRO A 9 -22.36 -9.80 16.38
CA PRO A 9 -20.92 -9.48 16.23
C PRO A 9 -19.96 -10.41 17.02
N GLN A 10 -20.11 -11.73 16.96
CA GLN A 10 -19.19 -12.65 17.65
C GLN A 10 -18.72 -13.79 16.76
N ALA A 11 -17.53 -13.62 16.17
CA ALA A 11 -16.45 -14.61 16.08
C ALA A 11 -15.37 -14.17 15.05
N LEU A 12 -14.58 -13.14 15.38
CA LEU A 12 -13.28 -12.92 14.73
C LEU A 12 -12.27 -13.94 15.30
N SER A 13 -11.66 -14.73 14.44
CA SER A 13 -10.79 -15.86 14.83
C SER A 13 -9.38 -15.36 15.14
N ARG A 14 -9.11 -15.07 16.42
CA ARG A 14 -7.79 -14.64 16.92
C ARG A 14 -6.69 -15.67 16.59
N ARG A 15 -5.67 -15.30 15.81
CA ARG A 15 -4.45 -16.11 15.61
C ARG A 15 -3.24 -15.46 16.30
N PRO A 16 -2.37 -16.24 16.97
CA PRO A 16 -1.13 -15.72 17.55
C PRO A 16 -0.11 -15.37 16.47
N MET A 17 0.64 -14.29 16.71
CA MET A 17 1.76 -13.82 15.89
C MET A 17 2.89 -14.86 15.86
N THR A 18 3.43 -15.11 14.67
CA THR A 18 4.57 -16.01 14.47
C THR A 18 5.88 -15.38 14.99
N GLU A 19 6.86 -16.21 15.30
CA GLU A 19 8.14 -15.79 15.88
C GLU A 19 8.95 -14.86 14.94
N GLU A 20 8.76 -15.03 13.62
CA GLU A 20 9.37 -14.22 12.56
C GLU A 20 8.78 -12.79 12.52
N GLN A 21 7.45 -12.66 12.64
CA GLN A 21 6.78 -11.37 12.77
C GLN A 21 7.28 -10.63 14.01
N ALA A 22 7.47 -11.35 15.12
CA ALA A 22 7.96 -10.77 16.36
C ALA A 22 9.44 -10.35 16.27
N ALA A 23 10.23 -11.00 15.41
CA ALA A 23 11.63 -10.67 15.18
C ALA A 23 11.80 -9.38 14.37
N VAL A 24 11.00 -9.18 13.31
CA VAL A 24 10.95 -7.89 12.55
C VAL A 24 10.60 -6.74 13.50
N CYS A 25 9.66 -6.98 14.40
CA CYS A 25 9.25 -6.03 15.42
C CYS A 25 10.38 -5.67 16.43
N ARG A 26 11.29 -6.61 16.71
CA ARG A 26 12.41 -6.44 17.67
C ARG A 26 13.63 -5.75 17.06
N SER A 27 13.83 -5.80 15.74
CA SER A 27 15.02 -5.19 15.09
C SER A 27 14.95 -3.66 14.98
N PHE A 28 13.79 -3.04 15.21
CA PHE A 28 13.61 -1.59 15.18
C PHE A 28 13.59 -1.01 16.60
N SER A 29 14.77 -0.84 17.20
CA SER A 29 14.99 -0.42 18.60
C SER A 29 14.41 0.94 19.03
N SER A 30 13.73 1.68 18.16
CA SER A 30 13.17 3.01 18.45
C SER A 30 11.66 3.14 18.19
N TYR A 31 10.99 2.06 17.81
CA TYR A 31 9.55 2.09 17.55
C TYR A 31 8.89 1.09 18.49
N THR A 32 7.95 1.57 19.30
CA THR A 32 7.16 0.76 20.23
C THR A 32 6.40 -0.30 19.43
N CYS A 33 7.00 -1.49 19.30
CA CYS A 33 6.33 -2.65 18.70
C CYS A 33 5.07 -2.94 19.53
N TYR A 34 3.93 -2.74 18.90
CA TYR A 34 2.62 -2.77 19.52
C TYR A 34 2.32 -4.18 20.03
N ARG A 35 2.27 -4.28 21.36
CA ARG A 35 2.08 -5.50 22.12
C ARG A 35 0.64 -5.98 21.97
N HIS A 36 0.49 -7.20 21.47
CA HIS A 36 -0.72 -8.04 21.44
C HIS A 36 -1.89 -7.56 20.56
N GLU A 37 -2.25 -8.41 19.60
CA GLU A 37 -3.48 -8.43 18.79
C GLU A 37 -3.32 -7.91 17.35
N LEU A 38 -2.93 -8.83 16.44
CA LEU A 38 -3.32 -8.74 15.03
C LEU A 38 -4.82 -9.06 14.99
N ILE A 39 -5.63 -8.01 14.83
CA ILE A 39 -7.05 -8.13 14.60
C ILE A 39 -7.23 -8.50 13.11
N ASP A 40 -8.16 -9.40 12.78
CA ASP A 40 -8.68 -9.68 11.43
C ASP A 40 -9.29 -8.40 10.83
N ILE A 41 -8.47 -7.39 10.53
CA ILE A 41 -8.86 -6.12 9.93
C ILE A 41 -8.12 -6.00 8.60
N ASN A 42 -8.82 -5.55 7.56
CA ASN A 42 -8.16 -5.26 6.29
C ASN A 42 -7.10 -4.17 6.51
N GLU A 43 -5.84 -4.46 6.23
CA GLU A 43 -4.77 -3.47 6.35
C GLU A 43 -4.61 -2.70 5.04
N LEU A 44 -4.78 -1.38 5.10
CA LEU A 44 -4.57 -0.49 3.97
C LEU A 44 -3.28 0.29 4.14
N LEU A 45 -2.38 0.16 3.16
CA LEU A 45 -1.20 0.99 3.06
C LEU A 45 -1.44 2.19 2.14
N VAL A 46 -1.18 3.40 2.63
CA VAL A 46 -1.25 4.63 1.85
C VAL A 46 0.16 5.24 1.75
N GLN A 47 0.62 5.48 0.53
CA GLN A 47 1.92 6.10 0.29
C GLN A 47 1.84 7.15 -0.81
N GLN A 48 2.47 8.29 -0.52
CA GLN A 48 2.79 9.31 -1.49
C GLN A 48 4.32 9.42 -1.60
N LYS A 49 4.86 9.09 -2.76
CA LYS A 49 6.26 9.44 -3.08
C LYS A 49 6.30 10.96 -3.20
N VAL A 50 7.27 11.56 -2.50
CA VAL A 50 7.65 12.97 -2.66
C VAL A 50 7.70 13.29 -4.16
N PRO A 51 6.93 14.27 -4.65
CA PRO A 51 7.03 14.65 -6.06
C PRO A 51 8.49 15.01 -6.37
N SER A 52 8.99 14.62 -7.55
CA SER A 52 10.31 15.09 -8.01
C SER A 52 10.37 16.62 -8.07
N GLN A 53 9.20 17.24 -8.23
CA GLN A 53 8.96 18.66 -7.99
C GLN A 53 8.54 18.87 -6.53
N THR A 54 9.47 18.65 -5.61
CA THR A 54 9.38 19.39 -4.35
C THR A 54 9.62 20.83 -4.75
N ASP A 55 8.69 21.74 -4.43
CA ASP A 55 9.01 23.17 -4.46
C ASP A 55 10.38 23.32 -3.79
N PHE A 56 11.23 24.18 -4.36
CA PHE A 56 12.64 24.39 -4.00
C PHE A 56 12.90 24.67 -2.49
N ASN A 57 11.83 24.75 -1.69
CA ASN A 57 11.76 24.95 -0.24
C ASN A 57 11.67 23.65 0.59
N GLY A 58 11.57 22.46 -0.02
CA GLY A 58 11.65 21.18 0.71
C GLY A 58 10.41 20.79 1.54
N VAL A 59 9.26 21.45 1.32
CA VAL A 59 8.00 21.11 2.01
C VAL A 59 7.29 19.99 1.26
N LEU A 60 6.96 18.91 1.98
CA LEU A 60 6.22 17.77 1.44
C LEU A 60 4.72 18.05 1.45
N ASP A 61 4.11 18.01 0.27
CA ASP A 61 2.66 18.18 0.11
C ASP A 61 1.94 16.83 0.15
N TYR A 62 1.19 16.59 1.23
CA TYR A 62 0.39 15.38 1.44
C TYR A 62 -1.08 15.53 1.00
N THR A 63 -1.46 16.68 0.45
CA THR A 63 -2.86 16.98 0.06
C THR A 63 -3.31 16.20 -1.17
N ASN A 64 -2.37 15.72 -1.97
CA ASN A 64 -2.65 14.99 -3.21
C ASN A 64 -3.26 13.61 -2.95
N LEU A 65 -2.70 12.79 -2.04
CA LEU A 65 -3.20 11.43 -1.81
C LEU A 65 -3.31 11.01 -0.35
N VAL A 66 -2.29 11.29 0.48
CA VAL A 66 -2.25 10.82 1.87
C VAL A 66 -3.39 11.41 2.69
N ILE A 67 -3.55 12.74 2.67
CA ILE A 67 -4.62 13.42 3.43
C ILE A 67 -6.02 13.01 2.91
N PRO A 68 -6.29 13.00 1.58
CA PRO A 68 -7.55 12.49 1.07
C PRO A 68 -7.85 11.05 1.48
N ALA A 69 -6.86 10.16 1.49
CA ALA A 69 -7.04 8.78 1.93
C ALA A 69 -7.41 8.68 3.42
N ILE A 70 -6.66 9.38 4.28
CA ILE A 70 -6.95 9.44 5.72
C ILE A 70 -8.38 9.93 5.96
N ARG A 71 -8.76 11.06 5.33
CA ARG A 71 -10.11 11.63 5.46
C ARG A 71 -11.19 10.71 4.89
N GLY A 72 -10.92 10.08 3.76
CA GLY A 72 -11.88 9.24 3.05
C GLY A 72 -12.22 7.98 3.81
N LEU A 73 -11.30 7.48 4.63
CA LEU A 73 -11.40 6.20 5.33
C LEU A 73 -11.57 6.35 6.84
N ALA A 74 -11.61 7.57 7.35
CA ALA A 74 -11.76 7.87 8.78
C ALA A 74 -12.99 7.22 9.45
N HIS A 75 -14.02 6.92 8.68
CA HIS A 75 -15.30 6.37 9.15
C HIS A 75 -15.36 4.84 9.11
N ARG A 76 -14.32 4.16 8.60
CA ARG A 76 -14.25 2.70 8.48
C ARG A 76 -13.65 2.11 9.75
N ASP A 77 -14.42 1.32 10.47
CA ASP A 77 -14.00 0.58 11.68
C ASP A 77 -13.44 -0.82 11.37
N ASP A 78 -13.62 -1.27 10.14
CA ASP A 78 -13.17 -2.55 9.58
C ASP A 78 -11.84 -2.47 8.79
N ILE A 79 -11.20 -1.30 8.79
CA ILE A 79 -9.91 -1.04 8.10
C ILE A 79 -8.96 -0.31 9.04
N ILE A 80 -7.70 -0.75 9.07
CA ILE A 80 -6.59 0.04 9.64
C ILE A 80 -5.86 0.72 8.49
N VAL A 81 -5.68 2.02 8.59
CA VAL A 81 -4.93 2.82 7.61
C VAL A 81 -3.52 3.08 8.13
N VAL A 82 -2.51 2.62 7.42
CA VAL A 82 -1.12 3.00 7.67
C VAL A 82 -0.69 4.02 6.62
N ALA A 83 -0.49 5.26 7.03
CA ALA A 83 -0.04 6.36 6.18
C ALA A 83 1.49 6.51 6.31
N VAL A 84 2.21 6.24 5.22
CA VAL A 84 3.67 6.37 5.16
C VAL A 84 4.05 7.65 4.43
N LEU A 85 4.75 8.54 5.14
CA LEU A 85 5.12 9.86 4.64
C LEU A 85 6.35 9.83 3.71
N GLY A 86 7.16 8.78 3.80
CA GLY A 86 8.25 8.48 2.87
C GLY A 86 9.56 9.19 3.16
N VAL A 87 9.64 10.05 4.17
CA VAL A 87 10.85 10.75 4.59
C VAL A 87 10.99 10.65 6.11
N LYS A 88 12.15 10.20 6.58
CA LYS A 88 12.44 10.08 8.00
C LYS A 88 12.35 11.45 8.69
N GLY A 89 11.64 11.51 9.82
CA GLY A 89 11.37 12.75 10.56
C GLY A 89 10.22 13.60 9.98
N ALA A 90 9.56 13.16 8.91
CA ALA A 90 8.39 13.85 8.40
C ALA A 90 7.19 13.71 9.35
N THR A 91 6.36 14.76 9.39
CA THR A 91 5.09 14.78 10.11
C THR A 91 3.99 15.27 9.19
N LEU A 92 2.74 14.92 9.50
CA LEU A 92 1.60 15.58 8.88
C LEU A 92 1.49 17.03 9.37
N PRO A 93 0.88 17.93 8.58
CA PRO A 93 0.50 19.26 9.03
C PRO A 93 -0.37 19.20 10.30
N GLU A 94 -0.18 20.14 11.23
CA GLU A 94 -0.84 20.15 12.55
C GLU A 94 -2.37 20.25 12.46
N ASP A 95 -2.91 20.81 11.37
CA ASP A 95 -4.34 20.94 11.12
C ASP A 95 -5.01 19.64 10.61
N VAL A 96 -4.22 18.61 10.31
CA VAL A 96 -4.73 17.31 9.85
C VAL A 96 -5.05 16.43 11.06
N ALA A 97 -6.35 16.30 11.35
CA ALA A 97 -6.83 15.34 12.35
C ALA A 97 -6.55 13.90 11.90
N VAL A 98 -5.88 13.11 12.76
CA VAL A 98 -5.60 11.69 12.54
C VAL A 98 -6.71 10.85 13.21
N PRO A 99 -7.52 10.10 12.44
CA PRO A 99 -8.58 9.24 12.96
C PRO A 99 -8.05 8.07 13.81
N ALA A 100 -8.91 7.50 14.65
CA ALA A 100 -8.54 6.38 15.54
C ALA A 100 -8.09 5.11 14.79
N ASN A 101 -8.55 4.89 13.57
CA ASN A 101 -8.15 3.77 12.71
C ASN A 101 -6.88 4.05 11.89
N THR A 102 -6.29 5.24 12.02
CA THR A 102 -5.12 5.65 11.22
C THR A 102 -3.86 5.64 12.06
N ARG A 103 -2.76 5.14 11.48
CA ARG A 103 -1.41 5.19 12.01
C ARG A 103 -0.52 5.90 11.00
N VAL A 104 0.18 6.93 11.45
CA VAL A 104 1.06 7.73 10.60
C VAL A 104 2.50 7.38 10.95
N VAL A 105 3.29 7.05 9.94
CA VAL A 105 4.72 6.74 10.10
C VAL A 105 5.53 7.56 9.10
N ASP A 106 6.68 8.05 9.54
CA ASP A 106 7.57 8.89 8.75
C ASP A 106 8.22 8.08 7.62
N PHE A 107 8.76 6.91 7.96
CA PHE A 107 9.39 6.00 7.02
C PHE A 107 9.33 4.54 7.51
N ILE A 108 8.98 3.63 6.60
CA ILE A 108 9.06 2.18 6.83
C ILE A 108 9.42 1.47 5.52
N PRO A 109 10.26 0.42 5.53
CA PRO A 109 10.48 -0.42 4.36
C PRO A 109 9.16 -1.04 3.90
N TYR A 110 8.76 -0.80 2.65
CA TYR A 110 7.43 -1.18 2.18
C TYR A 110 7.18 -2.69 2.25
N ASP A 111 8.16 -3.53 1.86
CA ASP A 111 8.03 -5.00 1.88
C ASP A 111 7.84 -5.59 3.28
N ALA A 112 8.23 -4.86 4.33
CA ALA A 112 7.99 -5.27 5.71
C ALA A 112 6.51 -5.15 6.09
N LEU A 113 5.80 -4.19 5.48
CA LEU A 113 4.41 -3.88 5.78
C LEU A 113 3.45 -4.52 4.78
N LEU A 114 3.78 -4.50 3.50
CA LEU A 114 2.90 -4.98 2.42
C LEU A 114 2.57 -6.46 2.49
N ARG A 115 3.42 -7.27 3.12
CA ARG A 115 3.12 -8.68 3.38
C ARG A 115 1.85 -8.89 4.23
N PHE A 116 1.39 -7.84 4.92
CA PHE A 116 0.17 -7.85 5.74
C PHE A 116 -0.95 -7.00 5.13
N ALA A 117 -0.67 -6.20 4.10
CA ALA A 117 -1.65 -5.29 3.50
C ALA A 117 -2.58 -6.00 2.50
N ASP A 118 -3.87 -5.67 2.56
CA ASP A 118 -4.88 -6.14 1.63
C ASP A 118 -5.01 -5.22 0.42
N VAL A 119 -4.76 -3.93 0.61
CA VAL A 119 -4.78 -2.92 -0.46
C VAL A 119 -3.64 -1.94 -0.29
N TRP A 120 -3.12 -1.46 -1.42
CA TRP A 120 -2.14 -0.39 -1.47
C TRP A 120 -2.64 0.82 -2.28
N VAL A 121 -2.91 1.93 -1.60
CA VAL A 121 -3.15 3.25 -2.20
C VAL A 121 -1.81 3.95 -2.46
N LEU A 122 -1.52 4.23 -3.72
CA LEU A 122 -0.22 4.75 -4.18
C LEU A 122 -0.38 5.86 -5.22
N ASN A 123 0.55 6.79 -5.25
CA ASN A 123 0.67 7.82 -6.30
C ASN A 123 1.00 7.27 -7.72
N ALA A 124 0.99 5.95 -7.93
CA ALA A 124 1.42 5.27 -9.14
C ALA A 124 2.89 5.45 -9.56
N GLY A 125 3.82 5.70 -8.63
CA GLY A 125 5.25 5.65 -8.96
C GLY A 125 5.70 4.20 -9.24
N TYR A 126 6.45 3.96 -10.33
CA TYR A 126 6.83 2.61 -10.76
C TYR A 126 7.49 1.75 -9.67
N GLY A 127 8.39 2.32 -8.87
CA GLY A 127 9.04 1.58 -7.78
C GLY A 127 8.05 1.06 -6.73
N GLY A 128 7.11 1.90 -6.29
CA GLY A 128 6.06 1.49 -5.36
C GLY A 128 5.11 0.46 -5.99
N PHE A 129 4.78 0.64 -7.27
CA PHE A 129 3.96 -0.30 -8.01
C PHE A 129 4.58 -1.71 -8.03
N MET A 130 5.89 -1.81 -8.28
CA MET A 130 6.61 -3.08 -8.28
C MET A 130 6.58 -3.78 -6.92
N HIS A 131 6.76 -3.03 -5.83
CA HIS A 131 6.59 -3.59 -4.48
C HIS A 131 5.18 -4.17 -4.30
N GLY A 132 4.14 -3.56 -4.86
CA GLY A 132 2.76 -4.05 -4.72
C GLY A 132 2.57 -5.37 -5.43
N VAL A 133 3.10 -5.47 -6.65
CA VAL A 133 3.12 -6.71 -7.44
C VAL A 133 3.89 -7.81 -6.72
N ILE A 134 5.12 -7.56 -6.27
CA ILE A 134 5.98 -8.56 -5.63
C ILE A 134 5.38 -9.07 -4.31
N ASN A 135 4.67 -8.22 -3.57
CA ASN A 135 3.96 -8.64 -2.36
C ASN A 135 2.57 -9.22 -2.63
N GLY A 136 2.07 -9.17 -3.87
CA GLY A 136 0.75 -9.71 -4.21
C GLY A 136 -0.40 -8.87 -3.62
N VAL A 137 -0.21 -7.55 -3.56
CA VAL A 137 -1.16 -6.60 -2.98
C VAL A 137 -1.81 -5.80 -4.11
N PRO A 138 -3.15 -5.87 -4.29
CA PRO A 138 -3.84 -5.07 -5.28
C PRO A 138 -3.84 -3.58 -4.89
N MET A 139 -3.93 -2.71 -5.90
CA MET A 139 -3.62 -1.29 -5.73
C MET A 139 -4.77 -0.34 -6.07
N VAL A 140 -4.75 0.85 -5.47
CA VAL A 140 -5.51 2.03 -5.89
C VAL A 140 -4.51 3.10 -6.28
N LEU A 141 -4.58 3.58 -7.53
CA LEU A 141 -3.53 4.40 -8.14
C LEU A 141 -4.05 5.81 -8.42
N GLY A 142 -3.38 6.83 -7.86
CA GLY A 142 -3.72 8.24 -8.05
C GLY A 142 -2.49 9.11 -8.29
N GLY A 143 -2.15 9.35 -9.56
CA GLY A 143 -1.04 10.24 -9.94
C GLY A 143 -1.20 10.75 -11.36
N ASP A 144 -0.79 12.00 -11.60
CA ASP A 144 -0.98 12.71 -12.87
C ASP A 144 0.30 13.31 -13.47
N THR A 145 1.47 13.07 -12.85
CA THR A 145 2.77 13.57 -13.32
C THR A 145 3.76 12.45 -13.65
N GLU A 146 4.84 12.76 -14.37
CA GLU A 146 5.95 11.84 -14.63
C GLU A 146 5.47 10.56 -15.37
N ASP A 147 5.83 9.39 -14.86
CA ASP A 147 5.40 8.06 -15.33
C ASP A 147 4.04 7.63 -14.77
N LYS A 148 3.48 8.36 -13.81
CA LYS A 148 2.34 7.93 -12.99
C LYS A 148 1.06 7.69 -13.79
N PRO A 149 0.66 8.53 -14.77
CA PRO A 149 -0.50 8.24 -15.60
C PRO A 149 -0.35 6.92 -16.36
N GLU A 150 0.83 6.64 -16.88
CA GLU A 150 1.14 5.43 -17.65
C GLU A 150 1.11 4.19 -16.74
N VAL A 151 1.74 4.28 -15.56
CA VAL A 151 1.70 3.20 -14.56
C VAL A 151 0.26 2.93 -14.10
N ALA A 152 -0.53 3.97 -13.85
CA ALA A 152 -1.93 3.83 -13.43
C ALA A 152 -2.80 3.18 -14.52
N MET A 153 -2.64 3.60 -15.77
CA MET A 153 -3.34 3.00 -16.91
C MET A 153 -2.94 1.54 -17.12
N ARG A 154 -1.64 1.22 -17.08
CA ARG A 154 -1.15 -0.15 -17.23
C ARG A 154 -1.57 -1.05 -16.08
N GLY A 155 -1.53 -0.55 -14.84
CA GLY A 155 -2.01 -1.28 -13.67
C GLY A 155 -3.51 -1.61 -13.77
N GLN A 156 -4.31 -0.66 -14.27
CA GLN A 156 -5.73 -0.90 -14.54
C GLN A 156 -5.94 -1.90 -15.68
N TRP A 157 -5.23 -1.75 -16.80
CA TRP A 157 -5.34 -2.64 -17.94
C TRP A 157 -4.92 -4.07 -17.59
N ALA A 158 -3.85 -4.21 -16.81
CA ALA A 158 -3.36 -5.49 -16.32
C ALA A 158 -4.30 -6.13 -15.27
N GLY A 159 -5.27 -5.38 -14.74
CA GLY A 159 -6.26 -5.84 -13.77
C GLY A 159 -5.77 -5.91 -12.32
N VAL A 160 -4.62 -5.33 -12.00
CA VAL A 160 -4.03 -5.34 -10.64
C VAL A 160 -4.34 -4.09 -9.83
N ALA A 161 -4.92 -3.06 -10.46
CA ALA A 161 -5.17 -1.80 -9.81
C ALA A 161 -6.45 -1.08 -10.24
N HIS A 162 -7.06 -0.34 -9.32
CA HIS A 162 -8.08 0.66 -9.61
C HIS A 162 -7.42 2.03 -9.89
N ASN A 163 -7.61 2.57 -11.09
CA ASN A 163 -7.07 3.89 -11.46
C ASN A 163 -8.07 5.01 -11.10
N LEU A 164 -7.65 5.91 -10.21
CA LEU A 164 -8.42 7.09 -9.81
C LEU A 164 -8.51 8.16 -10.91
N LYS A 165 -7.64 8.07 -11.93
CA LYS A 165 -7.55 8.95 -13.11
C LYS A 165 -7.26 10.42 -12.77
N THR A 166 -6.65 10.67 -11.62
CA THR A 166 -6.22 11.99 -11.15
C THR A 166 -5.10 11.85 -10.12
N GLY A 167 -4.20 12.82 -10.03
CA GLY A 167 -3.25 12.94 -8.92
C GLY A 167 -3.79 13.72 -7.73
N ASN A 168 -5.01 14.26 -7.83
CA ASN A 168 -5.68 15.04 -6.78
C ASN A 168 -7.06 14.46 -6.44
N PRO A 169 -7.17 13.17 -6.04
CA PRO A 169 -8.44 12.56 -5.71
C PRO A 169 -9.11 13.19 -4.50
N THR A 170 -10.44 13.31 -4.57
CA THR A 170 -11.27 13.59 -3.41
C THR A 170 -11.25 12.41 -2.42
N PRO A 171 -11.50 12.64 -1.11
CA PRO A 171 -11.63 11.57 -0.12
C PRO A 171 -12.61 10.46 -0.55
N GLN A 172 -13.72 10.84 -1.17
CA GLN A 172 -14.75 9.92 -1.67
C GLN A 172 -14.30 9.11 -2.89
N GLN A 173 -13.39 9.64 -3.72
CA GLN A 173 -12.78 8.86 -4.80
C GLN A 173 -11.85 7.79 -4.24
N VAL A 174 -11.02 8.12 -3.25
CA VAL A 174 -10.14 7.14 -2.60
C VAL A 174 -10.96 6.06 -1.92
N ALA A 175 -11.96 6.43 -1.11
CA ALA A 175 -12.81 5.47 -0.41
C ALA A 175 -13.51 4.49 -1.36
N ARG A 176 -14.05 4.98 -2.49
CA ARG A 176 -14.66 4.12 -3.51
C ARG A 176 -13.65 3.22 -4.22
N GLY A 177 -12.45 3.73 -4.49
CA GLY A 177 -11.38 2.92 -5.09
C GLY A 177 -10.96 1.78 -4.17
N VAL A 178 -10.79 2.05 -2.88
CA VAL A 178 -10.47 1.04 -1.87
C VAL A 178 -11.60 0.01 -1.76
N GLU A 179 -12.85 0.46 -1.70
CA GLU A 179 -14.01 -0.43 -1.66
C GLU A 179 -14.11 -1.33 -2.90
N GLU A 180 -13.91 -0.79 -4.11
CA GLU A 180 -13.89 -1.57 -5.34
C GLU A 180 -12.80 -2.64 -5.32
N VAL A 181 -11.61 -2.33 -4.79
CA VAL A 181 -10.52 -3.32 -4.72
C VAL A 181 -10.80 -4.40 -3.67
N LEU A 182 -11.29 -4.03 -2.49
CA LEU A 182 -11.59 -4.96 -1.40
C LEU A 182 -12.79 -5.87 -1.70
N SER A 183 -13.83 -5.35 -2.37
CA SER A 183 -15.04 -6.10 -2.68
C SER A 183 -14.94 -6.95 -3.95
N ASN A 184 -13.87 -6.80 -4.73
CA ASN A 184 -13.71 -7.46 -6.02
C ASN A 184 -12.44 -8.31 -6.09
N ASP A 185 -12.60 -9.60 -5.79
CA ASP A 185 -11.53 -10.61 -5.80
C ASP A 185 -10.73 -10.69 -7.10
N ARG A 186 -11.23 -10.14 -8.23
CA ARG A 186 -10.48 -10.11 -9.49
C ARG A 186 -9.11 -9.45 -9.33
N TYR A 187 -9.02 -8.40 -8.52
CA TYR A 187 -7.77 -7.68 -8.32
C TYR A 187 -6.76 -8.53 -7.57
N LYS A 188 -7.20 -9.19 -6.50
CA LYS A 188 -6.35 -10.09 -5.71
C LYS A 188 -5.91 -11.30 -6.52
N LYS A 189 -6.82 -11.94 -7.26
CA LYS A 189 -6.48 -13.05 -8.15
C LYS A 189 -5.45 -12.63 -9.19
N ARG A 190 -5.68 -11.50 -9.85
CA ARG A 190 -4.80 -11.03 -10.92
C ARG A 190 -3.42 -10.60 -10.42
N VAL A 191 -3.32 -9.93 -9.28
CA VAL A 191 -1.99 -9.55 -8.74
C VAL A 191 -1.20 -10.78 -8.30
N LEU A 192 -1.85 -11.83 -7.81
CA LEU A 192 -1.18 -13.09 -7.46
C LEU A 192 -0.69 -13.85 -8.70
N GLU A 193 -1.45 -13.82 -9.81
CA GLU A 193 -0.98 -14.34 -11.10
C GLU A 193 0.27 -13.61 -11.57
N ILE A 194 0.24 -12.27 -11.61
CA ILE A 194 1.40 -11.47 -12.05
C ILE A 194 2.59 -11.64 -11.10
N LYS A 195 2.34 -11.74 -9.78
CA LYS A 195 3.40 -12.03 -8.81
C LYS A 195 4.11 -13.34 -9.18
N LYS A 196 3.34 -14.40 -9.43
CA LYS A 196 3.89 -15.70 -9.82
C LYS A 196 4.65 -15.62 -11.15
N GLU A 197 4.09 -14.95 -12.16
CA GLU A 197 4.78 -14.71 -13.44
C GLU A 197 6.12 -13.97 -13.21
N SER A 198 6.14 -12.97 -12.32
CA SER A 198 7.34 -12.22 -11.97
C SER A 198 8.39 -13.07 -11.24
N GLU A 199 7.97 -14.00 -10.37
CA GLU A 199 8.86 -14.94 -9.69
C GLU A 199 9.45 -15.95 -10.69
N ASP A 200 8.63 -16.45 -11.61
CA ASP A 200 9.01 -17.45 -12.63
C ASP A 200 10.02 -16.90 -13.65
N LEU A 201 10.06 -15.58 -13.87
CA LEU A 201 11.05 -14.93 -14.73
C LEU A 201 12.49 -15.08 -14.23
N LYS A 202 12.68 -15.31 -12.92
CA LYS A 202 14.01 -15.47 -12.30
C LYS A 202 15.02 -14.41 -12.79
N ALA A 203 14.60 -13.15 -12.74
CA ALA A 203 15.34 -12.05 -13.38
C ALA A 203 16.79 -11.94 -12.89
N LEU A 204 17.05 -12.29 -11.62
CA LEU A 204 18.40 -12.31 -11.06
C LEU A 204 19.28 -13.40 -11.67
N ASP A 205 18.74 -14.59 -11.96
CA ASP A 205 19.47 -15.67 -12.63
C ASP A 205 19.91 -15.23 -14.04
N VAL A 206 19.05 -14.46 -14.74
CA VAL A 206 19.37 -13.91 -16.06
C VAL A 206 20.48 -12.85 -15.96
N VAL A 207 20.41 -11.97 -14.97
CA VAL A 207 21.45 -10.96 -14.73
C VAL A 207 22.78 -11.63 -14.36
N GLU A 208 22.76 -12.62 -13.45
CA GLU A 208 23.93 -13.40 -13.06
C GLU A 208 24.57 -14.07 -14.27
N LYS A 209 23.77 -14.72 -15.12
CA LYS A 209 24.25 -15.35 -16.35
C LYS A 209 25.04 -14.35 -17.22
N HIS A 210 24.50 -13.16 -17.44
CA HIS A 210 25.17 -12.15 -18.27
C HIS A 210 26.42 -11.56 -17.63
N ILE A 211 26.46 -11.45 -16.29
CA ILE A 211 27.67 -11.04 -15.57
C ILE A 211 28.79 -12.05 -15.83
N TRP A 212 28.50 -13.35 -15.74
CA TRP A 212 29.49 -14.40 -16.00
C TRP A 212 29.94 -14.44 -17.47
N GLU A 213 29.03 -14.32 -18.42
CA GLU A 213 29.37 -14.23 -19.86
C GLU A 213 30.36 -13.09 -20.15
N TYR A 214 30.19 -11.93 -19.49
CA TYR A 214 31.11 -10.81 -19.65
C TYR A 214 32.45 -11.04 -18.95
N ALA A 215 32.43 -11.62 -17.75
CA ALA A 215 33.64 -11.91 -16.98
C ALA A 215 34.53 -12.95 -17.67
N ASP A 216 33.94 -13.98 -18.29
CA ASP A 216 34.66 -15.03 -19.02
C ASP A 216 35.19 -14.55 -20.38
N ALA A 217 34.65 -13.45 -20.91
CA ALA A 217 35.07 -12.85 -22.18
C ALA A 217 36.15 -11.76 -22.04
N ALA A 218 36.51 -11.38 -20.80
CA ALA A 218 37.50 -10.35 -20.47
C ALA A 218 38.89 -10.95 -20.16
#